data_AF-A0A656K625-F1
#
_entry.id   AF-A0A656K625-F1
#
_cell.length_a   1.000
_cell.length_b   1.000
_cell.length_c   1.000
_cell.angle_alpha   90.00
_cell.angle_beta   90.00
_cell.angle_gamma   90.00
#
_symmetry.space_group_name_H-M   'P 1'
#
loop_
_entity.id
_entity.type
_entity.pdbx_description
1 polymer ?
#
loop_
_entity_poly.entity_id
_entity_poly.type
_entity_poly.pdbx_seq_one_letter_code
_entity_poly.pdbx_strand_id
1 'polypeptide(L)'
;EDGKRPLFILLDATWNEARKMFRKSPYLEKFPVLSLAPEQISRYRLRRSRRDDHFCTAEVAALCLELAGDVSASGVLDAYLDVFSAHYLGAKFQLPIDPDDMAHTYLKAFI
;
A
#
# COMPACT_ATOMS: atom_id res chain seq x y z
N GLU A 1 -4.24 25.01 -15.80
CA GLU A 1 -4.72 25.08 -14.40
C GLU A 1 -3.62 24.48 -13.53
N ASP A 2 -2.75 25.32 -12.95
CA ASP A 2 -1.83 24.87 -11.90
C ASP A 2 -2.57 24.92 -10.54
N GLY A 3 -2.49 23.86 -9.73
CA GLY A 3 -2.84 23.93 -8.31
C GLY A 3 -4.05 23.13 -7.78
N LYS A 4 -4.61 22.15 -8.50
CA LYS A 4 -5.60 21.24 -7.89
C LYS A 4 -4.89 20.07 -7.19
N ARG A 5 -5.20 19.85 -5.91
CA ARG A 5 -4.69 18.70 -5.14
C ARG A 5 -5.14 17.39 -5.81
N PRO A 6 -4.23 16.45 -6.12
CA PRO A 6 -4.59 15.14 -6.66
C PRO A 6 -5.55 14.39 -5.73
N LEU A 7 -6.56 13.73 -6.30
CA LEU A 7 -7.50 12.86 -5.59
C LEU A 7 -7.34 11.43 -6.11
N PHE A 8 -6.94 10.52 -5.22
CA PHE A 8 -6.94 9.09 -5.48
C PHE A 8 -8.14 8.42 -4.80
N ILE A 9 -8.81 7.53 -5.53
CA ILE A 9 -9.89 6.70 -5.01
C ILE A 9 -9.38 5.26 -5.02
N LEU A 10 -9.18 4.69 -3.83
CA LEU A 10 -8.73 3.31 -3.66
C LEU A 10 -9.91 2.45 -3.22
N LEU A 11 -10.09 1.31 -3.88
CA LEU A 11 -11.10 0.32 -3.50
C LEU A 11 -10.41 -0.74 -2.63
N ASP A 12 -10.62 -0.67 -1.32
CA ASP A 12 -10.04 -1.61 -0.36
C ASP A 12 -10.80 -2.95 -0.36
N ALA A 13 -10.27 -3.92 -1.09
CA ALA A 13 -10.80 -5.28 -1.12
C ALA A 13 -9.77 -6.24 -1.73
N THR A 14 -10.09 -7.53 -1.80
CA THR A 14 -9.33 -8.42 -2.70
C THR A 14 -9.48 -7.95 -4.15
N TRP A 15 -8.50 -8.24 -5.03
CA TRP A 15 -8.56 -7.85 -6.44
C TRP A 15 -9.87 -8.20 -7.15
N ASN A 16 -10.41 -9.39 -6.89
CA ASN A 16 -11.69 -9.83 -7.45
C ASN A 16 -12.87 -9.02 -6.91
N GLU A 17 -12.83 -8.63 -5.64
CA GLU A 17 -13.87 -7.83 -5.00
C GLU A 17 -13.78 -6.36 -5.42
N ALA A 18 -12.59 -5.78 -5.50
CA ALA A 18 -12.38 -4.41 -6.00
C ALA A 18 -12.88 -4.28 -7.44
N ARG A 19 -12.60 -5.26 -8.30
CA ARG A 19 -13.17 -5.31 -9.67
C ARG A 19 -14.70 -5.38 -9.66
N LYS A 20 -15.30 -6.13 -8.72
CA LYS A 20 -16.76 -6.19 -8.56
C LYS A 20 -17.33 -4.87 -8.05
N MET A 21 -16.66 -4.22 -7.08
CA MET A 21 -17.06 -2.92 -6.53
C MET A 21 -17.04 -1.84 -7.61
N PHE A 22 -15.98 -1.79 -8.42
CA PHE A 22 -15.88 -0.86 -9.55
C PHE A 22 -17.03 -1.05 -10.54
N ARG A 23 -17.27 -2.28 -11.01
CA ARG A 23 -18.39 -2.62 -11.92
C ARG A 23 -19.77 -2.29 -11.33
N LYS A 24 -19.93 -2.33 -10.00
CA LYS A 24 -21.17 -2.00 -9.30
C LYS A 24 -21.30 -0.53 -8.91
N SER A 25 -20.32 0.30 -9.28
CA SER A 25 -20.28 1.72 -8.94
C SER A 25 -20.26 2.58 -10.22
N PRO A 26 -21.38 2.70 -10.96
CA PRO A 26 -21.42 3.46 -12.22
C PRO A 26 -20.95 4.91 -12.09
N TYR A 27 -21.08 5.51 -10.90
CA TYR A 27 -20.61 6.86 -10.63
C TYR A 27 -19.08 7.01 -10.70
N LEU A 28 -18.32 5.91 -10.68
CA LEU A 28 -16.86 5.89 -10.86
C LEU A 28 -16.42 5.79 -12.33
N GLU A 29 -17.30 5.41 -13.25
CA GLU A 29 -16.96 5.17 -14.67
C GLU A 29 -16.45 6.44 -15.37
N LYS A 30 -16.84 7.62 -14.87
CA LYS A 30 -16.40 8.91 -15.41
C LYS A 30 -14.95 9.28 -15.06
N PHE A 31 -14.31 8.56 -14.14
CA PHE A 31 -12.95 8.84 -13.70
C PHE A 31 -11.93 7.95 -14.42
N PRO A 32 -10.73 8.46 -14.73
CA PRO A 32 -9.68 7.63 -15.31
C PRO A 32 -9.22 6.55 -14.31
N VAL A 33 -8.93 5.36 -14.84
CA VAL A 33 -8.32 4.26 -14.06
C VAL A 33 -6.81 4.36 -14.16
N LEU A 34 -6.14 4.50 -13.02
CA LEU A 34 -4.69 4.54 -12.93
C LEU A 34 -4.14 3.10 -12.95
N SER A 35 -3.29 2.80 -13.92
CA SER A 35 -2.51 1.55 -13.94
C SER A 35 -1.14 1.83 -13.33
N LEU A 36 -0.86 1.23 -12.18
CA LEU A 36 0.47 1.26 -11.57
C LEU A 36 1.26 0.10 -12.17
N ALA A 37 2.36 0.40 -12.87
CA ALA A 37 3.31 -0.59 -13.36
C ALA A 37 4.62 -0.47 -12.57
N PRO A 38 4.65 -0.85 -11.28
CA PRO A 38 5.88 -0.82 -10.52
C PRO A 38 6.83 -1.87 -11.10
N GLU A 39 8.08 -1.47 -11.34
CA GLU A 39 9.18 -2.41 -11.56
C GLU A 39 9.50 -3.22 -10.29
N GLN A 40 8.98 -2.77 -9.14
CA GLN A 40 9.18 -3.38 -7.84
C GLN A 40 8.18 -4.51 -7.60
N ILE A 41 8.68 -5.62 -7.05
CA ILE A 41 7.87 -6.73 -6.55
C ILE A 41 7.21 -6.32 -5.23
N SER A 42 5.94 -6.70 -5.02
CA SER A 42 5.23 -6.46 -3.76
C SER A 42 6.04 -7.00 -2.56
N ARG A 43 6.25 -6.14 -1.56
CA ARG A 43 6.95 -6.47 -0.30
C ARG A 43 5.98 -7.02 0.74
N TYR A 44 4.68 -7.02 0.45
CA TYR A 44 3.63 -7.50 1.35
C TYR A 44 3.66 -9.03 1.56
N ARG A 45 4.26 -9.44 2.68
CA ARG A 45 4.50 -10.86 3.02
C ARG A 45 3.31 -11.57 3.70
N LEU A 46 2.24 -10.85 4.05
CA LEU A 46 1.16 -11.39 4.91
C LEU A 46 0.22 -12.37 4.20
N ARG A 47 0.05 -12.24 2.89
CA ARG A 47 -0.68 -13.20 2.06
C ARG A 47 0.21 -13.59 0.89
N ARG A 48 0.46 -14.90 0.72
CA ARG A 48 0.96 -15.43 -0.55
C ARG A 48 -0.11 -15.21 -1.63
N SER A 49 -0.11 -14.05 -2.26
CA SER A 49 -0.66 -13.95 -3.61
C SER A 49 0.22 -14.82 -4.49
N ARG A 50 -0.38 -15.75 -5.24
CA ARG A 50 0.32 -16.66 -6.15
C ARG A 50 0.86 -15.92 -7.41
N ARG A 51 0.84 -14.59 -7.39
CA ARG A 51 1.39 -13.69 -8.40
C ARG A 51 2.01 -12.48 -7.71
N ASP A 52 3.21 -12.14 -8.14
CA ASP A 52 4.11 -11.14 -7.54
C ASP A 52 3.70 -9.68 -7.87
N ASP A 53 2.60 -9.50 -8.62
CA ASP A 53 2.07 -8.23 -9.14
C ASP A 53 0.85 -7.69 -8.36
N HIS A 54 0.46 -8.33 -7.26
CA HIS A 54 -0.72 -7.97 -6.47
C HIS A 54 -0.37 -7.23 -5.18
N PHE A 55 -0.29 -5.91 -5.26
CA PHE A 55 -0.09 -5.01 -4.12
C PHE A 55 -1.28 -4.99 -3.16
N CYS A 56 -1.02 -4.79 -1.88
CA CYS A 56 -2.05 -4.47 -0.90
C CYS A 56 -2.47 -2.99 -1.00
N THR A 57 -3.57 -2.63 -0.36
CA THR A 57 -4.12 -1.26 -0.41
C THR A 57 -3.11 -0.20 0.07
N ALA A 58 -2.28 -0.53 1.09
CA ALA A 58 -1.26 0.38 1.60
C ALA A 58 -0.11 0.60 0.60
N GLU A 59 0.36 -0.45 -0.07
CA GLU A 59 1.39 -0.33 -1.11
C GLU A 59 0.87 0.50 -2.30
N VAL A 60 -0.37 0.27 -2.74
CA VAL A 60 -1.00 1.09 -3.79
C VAL A 60 -1.08 2.56 -3.37
N ALA A 61 -1.42 2.84 -2.10
CA ALA A 61 -1.46 4.19 -1.58
C ALA A 61 -0.07 4.85 -1.56
N ALA A 62 0.98 4.13 -1.16
CA ALA A 62 2.35 4.64 -1.14
C ALA A 62 2.85 4.98 -2.56
N LEU A 63 2.56 4.12 -3.54
CA LEU A 63 2.86 4.39 -4.96
C LEU A 63 2.11 5.62 -5.48
N CYS A 64 0.85 5.80 -5.09
CA CYS A 64 0.07 7.00 -5.45
C CYS A 64 0.65 8.28 -4.84
N LEU A 65 1.15 8.22 -3.60
CA LEU A 65 1.80 9.35 -2.93
C LEU A 65 3.10 9.74 -3.65
N GLU A 66 3.93 8.75 -4.01
CA GLU A 66 5.15 8.95 -4.78
C GLU A 66 4.85 9.56 -6.16
N LEU A 67 3.85 9.03 -6.88
CA LEU A 67 3.41 9.56 -8.17
C LEU A 67 2.93 11.02 -8.08
N ALA A 68 2.35 11.40 -6.94
CA ALA A 68 1.95 12.77 -6.65
C ALA A 68 3.09 13.69 -6.18
N GLY A 69 4.32 13.16 -6.07
CA GLY A 69 5.50 13.88 -5.62
C GLY A 69 5.70 13.92 -4.10
N ASP A 70 4.82 13.28 -3.31
CA ASP A 70 4.93 13.19 -1.86
C ASP A 70 5.75 11.96 -1.44
N VAL A 71 7.04 12.01 -1.78
CA VAL A 71 8.00 10.92 -1.52
C VAL A 71 8.17 10.66 -0.02
N SER A 72 8.05 11.70 0.81
CA SER A 72 8.15 11.56 2.27
C SER A 72 6.97 10.76 2.81
N ALA A 73 5.73 11.11 2.45
CA ALA A 73 4.56 10.37 2.93
C ALA A 73 4.52 8.95 2.36
N SER A 74 4.95 8.76 1.12
CA SER A 74 5.13 7.44 0.52
C SER A 74 6.07 6.58 1.36
N GLY A 75 7.28 7.07 1.65
CA GLY A 75 8.27 6.36 2.46
C GLY A 75 7.80 6.03 3.87
N VAL A 76 7.09 6.96 4.52
CA VAL A 76 6.49 6.74 5.85
C VAL A 76 5.47 5.60 5.80
N LEU A 77 4.54 5.62 4.82
CA LEU A 77 3.49 4.60 4.72
C LEU A 77 4.08 3.21 4.44
N ASP A 78 5.09 3.16 3.58
CA ASP A 78 5.86 1.94 3.31
C ASP A 78 6.56 1.40 4.56
N ALA A 79 7.20 2.26 5.34
CA ALA A 79 7.85 1.88 6.59
C ALA A 79 6.83 1.37 7.64
N TYR A 80 5.67 2.02 7.74
CA TYR A 80 4.58 1.55 8.60
C TYR A 80 4.07 0.17 8.19
N LEU A 81 3.97 -0.10 6.89
CA LEU A 81 3.54 -1.41 6.39
C LEU A 81 4.53 -2.52 6.78
N ASP A 82 5.83 -2.25 6.74
CA ASP A 82 6.86 -3.20 7.17
C ASP A 82 6.73 -3.53 8.66
N VAL A 83 6.59 -2.51 9.52
CA VAL A 83 6.39 -2.69 10.97
C VAL A 83 5.09 -3.45 11.27
N PHE A 84 3.99 -3.06 10.62
CA PHE A 84 2.71 -3.77 10.73
C PHE A 84 2.85 -5.24 10.35
N SER A 85 3.55 -5.53 9.24
CA SER A 85 3.76 -6.89 8.76
C SER A 85 4.57 -7.72 9.74
N ALA A 86 5.63 -7.14 10.32
CA ALA A 86 6.45 -7.78 11.35
C ALA A 86 5.61 -8.11 12.59
N HIS A 87 4.84 -7.14 13.11
CA HIS A 87 3.97 -7.33 14.27
C HIS A 87 2.89 -8.38 14.03
N TYR A 88 2.24 -8.34 12.87
CA TYR A 88 1.19 -9.30 12.52
C TYR A 88 1.73 -10.72 12.47
N LEU A 89 2.89 -10.94 11.82
CA LEU A 89 3.51 -12.26 11.76
C LEU A 89 3.99 -12.71 13.14
N GLY A 90 4.59 -11.80 13.92
CA GLY A 90 4.99 -12.06 15.30
C GLY A 90 3.82 -12.54 16.15
N ALA A 91 2.70 -11.81 16.12
CA ALA A 91 1.48 -12.20 16.83
C ALA A 91 0.94 -13.56 16.36
N LYS A 92 0.92 -13.80 15.03
CA LYS A 92 0.46 -15.08 14.46
C LYS A 92 1.29 -16.27 14.90
N PHE A 93 2.60 -16.09 15.06
CA PHE A 93 3.54 -17.15 15.47
C PHE A 93 3.93 -17.08 16.94
N GLN A 94 3.28 -16.22 17.74
CA GLN A 94 3.55 -16.00 19.17
C GLN A 94 5.02 -15.65 19.45
N LEU A 95 5.64 -14.87 18.56
CA LEU A 95 6.98 -14.36 18.73
C LEU A 95 6.95 -13.00 19.45
N PRO A 96 7.96 -12.69 20.27
CA PRO A 96 8.10 -11.37 20.86
C PRO A 96 8.34 -10.31 19.78
N ILE A 97 7.92 -9.08 20.07
CA ILE A 97 8.21 -7.92 19.24
C ILE A 97 9.60 -7.40 19.61
N ASP A 98 10.45 -7.20 18.60
CA ASP A 98 11.74 -6.52 18.75
C ASP A 98 11.61 -5.06 18.29
N PRO A 99 11.63 -4.07 19.20
CA PRO A 99 11.48 -2.66 18.86
C PRO A 99 12.72 -2.05 18.19
N ASP A 100 13.82 -2.81 18.12
CA ASP A 100 15.09 -2.39 17.52
C ASP A 100 15.42 -3.17 16.24
N ASP A 101 14.45 -3.90 15.69
CA ASP A 101 14.58 -4.53 14.39
C ASP A 101 14.73 -3.50 13.25
N MET A 102 15.04 -4.00 12.05
CA MET A 102 15.24 -3.15 10.87
C MET A 102 13.99 -2.36 10.47
N ALA A 103 12.79 -2.92 10.64
CA ALA A 103 11.56 -2.25 10.25
C ALA A 103 11.26 -1.06 11.17
N HIS A 104 11.42 -1.23 12.48
CA HIS A 104 11.26 -0.15 13.45
C HIS A 104 12.35 0.91 13.30
N THR A 105 13.60 0.48 13.10
CA THR A 105 14.73 1.41 12.89
C THR A 105 14.51 2.26 11.64
N TYR A 106 14.01 1.65 10.56
CA TYR A 106 13.68 2.39 9.34
C TYR A 106 12.54 3.38 9.54
N LEU A 107 11.45 2.98 10.23
CA LEU A 107 10.35 3.90 10.54
C LEU A 107 10.77 5.08 11.40
N LYS A 108 11.65 4.87 12.40
CA LYS A 108 12.20 5.93 13.27
C LYS A 108 12.94 7.01 12.47
N ALA A 109 13.47 6.71 11.28
CA ALA A 109 14.15 7.71 10.45
C ALA A 109 13.19 8.79 9.88
N PHE A 110 11.87 8.56 9.95
CA PHE A 110 10.85 9.48 9.45
C PHE A 110 10.13 10.29 10.54
N ILE A 111 10.34 9.97 11.83
CA ILE A 111 9.65 10.56 13.00
C ILE A 111 10.65 11.40 13.79
#